data_AF-A0A7J5H123-F1
#
_entry.id   AF-A0A7J5H123-F1
#
_cell.length_a   1.000
_cell.length_b   1.000
_cell.length_c   1.000
_cell.angle_alpha   90.00
_cell.angle_beta   90.00
_cell.angle_gamma   90.00
#
_symmetry.space_group_name_H-M   'P 1'
#
loop_
_entity.id
_entity.type
_entity.pdbx_description
1 polymer ?
#
loop_
_entity_poly.entity_id
_entity_poly.type
_entity_poly.pdbx_seq_one_letter_code
_entity_poly.pdbx_strand_id
1 'polypeptide(L)'
;MKTRFFTLAALVLSLAACTQDEAGFLPEGAEGTPIVFTATGLNPAATATAGTRAPVDGNWTGVQSVAVLMDGTVKTYNVTPSTVDLTSATLTSTDPYYWTNHNDITVTAWWPYTAGETTPPAVKVKANQSAQKDFEGSDLIVADGQTVTYGSPTLRFTHRTARVTIVLTDYTEGLASVRLTGLSTEGDNPDIIVPYDKGSNTYTAIVAPQSVAAGTTFIVCTFTNGKTFVYKMKNATDWQAGGEYTYTVSLAAAKDLGYTIESNGSYTVYNADGLLNVAELVNGGKTDINITLTADIDLTGKDWTPIGTDYDNSYTGTFDGGGHTITGLTFTRNDKYAGLFGWLNKAGTVKNVVMEGVQITSNQIYGGSIGGVARYSWGTIENCSVSGSVSGTVYVGGVVGAQIDGSITGCSSSATVKGMVDVGGVAGQTNSSATLTACYATGNVTLEIDPKKNIAGGGLVGMNAGSSLLACYATGNVTSTGSSTGYVHIGGFLGNNYTTVTACYWKNNHEQGIGYNKKSTGATKVDGTDVTWQKAVATMNTALQNAGSEWRYELNGALPTLRKQ
;
A
#
# COMPACT_ATOMS: atom_id res chain seq x y z
N MET A 1 17.30 85.85 -38.16
CA MET A 1 18.61 85.19 -38.00
C MET A 1 18.73 84.10 -39.08
N LYS A 2 19.94 83.57 -39.35
CA LYS A 2 20.29 82.53 -40.34
C LYS A 2 19.33 81.31 -40.38
N THR A 3 19.09 80.56 -41.48
CA THR A 3 19.19 80.75 -42.96
C THR A 3 18.60 79.49 -43.66
N ARG A 4 17.89 79.65 -44.80
CA ARG A 4 17.93 78.89 -46.10
C ARG A 4 18.07 77.34 -46.13
N PHE A 5 17.48 76.57 -47.06
CA PHE A 5 16.48 76.81 -48.14
C PHE A 5 16.08 75.47 -48.86
N PHE A 6 14.87 75.44 -49.47
CA PHE A 6 14.49 74.81 -50.76
C PHE A 6 14.39 73.25 -50.89
N THR A 7 13.17 72.68 -51.09
CA THR A 7 12.45 72.29 -52.37
C THR A 7 12.88 70.93 -52.97
N LEU A 8 12.06 70.10 -53.63
CA LEU A 8 10.64 70.08 -54.12
C LEU A 8 10.17 68.58 -54.07
N ALA A 9 8.97 68.07 -54.41
CA ALA A 9 7.70 68.52 -55.03
C ALA A 9 6.50 67.73 -54.41
N ALA A 10 5.19 67.89 -54.70
CA ALA A 10 4.36 67.77 -55.93
C ALA A 10 4.35 66.36 -56.58
N LEU A 11 3.23 65.76 -57.01
CA LEU A 11 1.81 66.20 -57.21
C LEU A 11 0.87 64.98 -56.85
N VAL A 12 -0.34 65.01 -56.25
CA VAL A 12 -1.68 65.57 -56.62
C VAL A 12 -2.10 65.17 -58.06
N LEU A 13 -3.31 64.73 -58.45
CA LEU A 13 -4.69 64.83 -57.90
C LEU A 13 -5.32 63.51 -57.36
N SER A 14 -6.51 63.06 -57.86
CA SER A 14 -7.62 62.66 -56.98
C SER A 14 -8.88 62.09 -57.67
N LEU A 15 -9.67 61.30 -56.93
CA LEU A 15 -11.16 61.15 -56.97
C LEU A 15 -11.90 60.48 -58.16
N ALA A 16 -13.10 59.99 -57.79
CA ALA A 16 -14.28 59.61 -58.60
C ALA A 16 -14.31 58.22 -59.28
N ALA A 17 -15.50 57.61 -59.30
CA ALA A 17 -15.75 56.19 -59.59
C ALA A 17 -16.91 55.97 -60.59
N CYS A 18 -17.05 54.74 -61.10
CA CYS A 18 -18.07 54.21 -62.03
C CYS A 18 -17.96 54.77 -63.47
N THR A 19 -18.22 54.02 -64.55
CA THR A 19 -19.16 52.89 -64.75
C THR A 19 -18.53 51.63 -65.40
N GLN A 20 -19.37 50.63 -65.71
CA GLN A 20 -19.03 49.31 -66.30
C GLN A 20 -18.88 49.30 -67.84
N ASP A 21 -18.21 48.25 -68.32
CA ASP A 21 -18.24 47.54 -69.64
C ASP A 21 -17.99 48.39 -70.92
N GLU A 22 -17.27 47.95 -71.96
CA GLU A 22 -17.16 46.60 -72.56
C GLU A 22 -15.74 46.22 -73.08
N ALA A 23 -15.63 44.97 -73.56
CA ALA A 23 -14.72 44.50 -74.62
C ALA A 23 -13.20 44.48 -74.35
N GLY A 24 -12.74 43.41 -73.68
CA GLY A 24 -11.31 43.13 -73.49
C GLY A 24 -11.00 41.67 -73.12
N PHE A 25 -11.69 40.69 -73.71
CA PHE A 25 -11.51 39.26 -73.37
C PHE A 25 -10.11 38.75 -73.74
N LEU A 26 -9.31 38.43 -72.73
CA LEU A 26 -8.19 37.49 -72.79
C LEU A 26 -8.39 36.40 -71.71
N PRO A 27 -7.83 35.19 -71.88
CA PRO A 27 -8.33 33.99 -71.18
C PRO A 27 -8.00 33.87 -69.68
N GLU A 28 -8.60 32.84 -69.08
CA GLU A 28 -8.58 32.51 -67.66
C GLU A 28 -7.22 31.99 -67.12
N GLY A 29 -7.05 32.07 -65.79
CA GLY A 29 -6.26 31.13 -64.96
C GLY A 29 -4.83 30.78 -65.41
N ALA A 30 -3.83 31.48 -64.89
CA ALA A 30 -2.43 31.32 -65.30
C ALA A 30 -1.83 29.91 -65.04
N GLU A 31 -1.43 29.25 -66.13
CA GLU A 31 -0.36 28.25 -66.16
C GLU A 31 0.94 28.82 -65.57
N GLY A 32 1.80 27.95 -64.99
CA GLY A 32 3.07 28.38 -64.39
C GLY A 32 2.93 29.03 -63.01
N THR A 33 1.78 28.91 -62.35
CA THR A 33 1.59 29.34 -60.95
C THR A 33 2.08 28.26 -59.97
N PRO A 34 2.81 28.62 -58.89
CA PRO A 34 3.35 27.65 -57.94
C PRO A 34 2.24 27.04 -57.06
N ILE A 35 2.29 25.72 -56.87
CA ILE A 35 1.31 24.99 -56.05
C ILE A 35 1.69 25.14 -54.57
N VAL A 36 0.86 25.89 -53.85
CA VAL A 36 0.84 25.99 -52.38
C VAL A 36 -0.31 25.13 -51.89
N PHE A 37 -0.06 24.16 -51.01
CA PHE A 37 -1.12 23.27 -50.52
C PHE A 37 -1.66 23.71 -49.15
N THR A 38 -2.96 23.52 -48.93
CA THR A 38 -3.57 23.51 -47.61
C THR A 38 -3.53 22.09 -47.06
N ALA A 39 -2.66 21.82 -46.09
CA ALA A 39 -2.67 20.58 -45.35
C ALA A 39 -3.78 20.62 -44.28
N THR A 40 -4.51 19.52 -44.18
CA THR A 40 -5.64 19.30 -43.26
C THR A 40 -5.59 17.85 -42.76
N GLY A 41 -6.51 17.47 -41.88
CA GLY A 41 -6.52 16.14 -41.27
C GLY A 41 -5.90 16.21 -39.88
N LEU A 42 -5.22 15.15 -39.46
CA LEU A 42 -4.71 14.96 -38.09
C LEU A 42 -5.77 14.97 -36.95
N ASN A 43 -7.03 15.39 -37.21
CA ASN A 43 -8.15 15.36 -36.25
C ASN A 43 -8.16 14.08 -35.39
N PRO A 44 -7.85 14.19 -34.09
CA PRO A 44 -8.15 13.12 -33.15
C PRO A 44 -9.65 13.19 -32.83
N ALA A 45 -10.23 12.09 -32.35
CA ALA A 45 -11.58 12.13 -31.75
C ALA A 45 -11.57 12.74 -30.33
N ALA A 46 -10.44 13.30 -29.89
CA ALA A 46 -10.19 13.80 -28.55
C ALA A 46 -10.22 15.34 -28.47
N THR A 47 -10.79 15.86 -27.40
CA THR A 47 -10.80 17.30 -27.08
C THR A 47 -9.39 17.77 -26.74
N ALA A 48 -8.81 18.64 -27.56
CA ALA A 48 -7.48 19.19 -27.35
C ALA A 48 -7.45 20.18 -26.18
N THR A 49 -6.85 19.78 -25.05
CA THR A 49 -6.50 20.70 -23.96
C THR A 49 -5.27 21.52 -24.37
N ALA A 50 -5.33 22.85 -24.22
CA ALA A 50 -4.23 23.73 -24.63
C ALA A 50 -2.93 23.44 -23.85
N GLY A 51 -1.89 22.97 -24.53
CA GLY A 51 -0.56 22.81 -23.94
C GLY A 51 0.46 21.94 -24.69
N THR A 52 0.03 20.93 -25.45
CA THR A 52 0.96 19.97 -26.09
C THR A 52 1.21 20.28 -27.58
N ARG A 53 2.37 19.84 -28.10
CA ARG A 53 3.01 20.40 -29.32
C ARG A 53 3.57 19.32 -30.27
N ALA A 54 2.72 18.54 -30.93
CA ALA A 54 3.19 17.55 -31.91
C ALA A 54 2.08 17.02 -32.82
N PRO A 55 2.41 16.45 -34.00
CA PRO A 55 1.47 15.72 -34.85
C PRO A 55 0.73 14.60 -34.10
N VAL A 56 1.39 13.90 -33.18
CA VAL A 56 0.80 12.85 -32.33
C VAL A 56 -0.36 13.30 -31.44
N ASP A 57 -0.51 14.61 -31.18
CA ASP A 57 -1.65 15.22 -30.47
C ASP A 57 -2.62 15.90 -31.48
N GLY A 58 -2.60 15.47 -32.73
CA GLY A 58 -3.59 15.82 -33.76
C GLY A 58 -3.49 17.25 -34.30
N ASN A 59 -2.30 17.86 -34.25
CA ASN A 59 -2.07 19.23 -34.71
C ASN A 59 -0.70 19.42 -35.37
N TRP A 60 -0.56 20.42 -36.23
CA TRP A 60 0.65 20.60 -37.05
C TRP A 60 1.88 21.15 -36.31
N THR A 61 1.82 21.37 -35.00
CA THR A 61 2.95 21.92 -34.24
C THR A 61 4.14 20.96 -34.28
N GLY A 62 5.35 21.48 -34.51
CA GLY A 62 6.59 20.69 -34.51
C GLY A 62 6.91 19.99 -35.83
N VAL A 63 5.93 19.80 -36.72
CA VAL A 63 6.18 19.42 -38.12
C VAL A 63 6.83 20.63 -38.83
N GLN A 64 8.06 20.48 -39.33
CA GLN A 64 8.80 21.58 -39.96
C GLN A 64 8.68 21.57 -41.49
N SER A 65 8.72 20.38 -42.09
CA SER A 65 8.58 20.17 -43.53
C SER A 65 8.03 18.78 -43.81
N VAL A 66 7.31 18.60 -44.92
CA VAL A 66 6.84 17.33 -45.45
C VAL A 66 7.53 17.03 -46.79
N ALA A 67 7.57 15.77 -47.21
CA ALA A 67 7.76 15.43 -48.62
C ALA A 67 6.44 15.56 -49.37
N VAL A 68 6.53 15.96 -50.65
CA VAL A 68 5.44 15.92 -51.61
C VAL A 68 5.97 15.22 -52.87
N LEU A 69 5.34 14.11 -53.24
CA LEU A 69 5.55 13.33 -54.46
C LEU A 69 4.47 13.70 -55.48
N MET A 70 4.92 14.17 -56.65
CA MET A 70 4.11 14.47 -57.82
C MET A 70 4.96 14.19 -59.07
N ASP A 71 4.36 13.63 -60.12
CA ASP A 71 5.02 13.30 -61.40
C ASP A 71 6.34 12.50 -61.25
N GLY A 72 6.38 11.57 -60.29
CA GLY A 72 7.54 10.72 -60.01
C GLY A 72 8.75 11.42 -59.37
N THR A 73 8.65 12.73 -59.11
CA THR A 73 9.67 13.52 -58.39
C THR A 73 9.22 13.76 -56.96
N VAL A 74 10.14 13.89 -56.00
CA VAL A 74 9.83 14.31 -54.62
C VAL A 74 10.45 15.68 -54.34
N LYS A 75 9.64 16.61 -53.81
CA LYS A 75 10.06 17.93 -53.38
C LYS A 75 9.71 18.17 -51.91
N THR A 76 10.57 18.88 -51.20
CA THR A 76 10.34 19.25 -49.79
C THR A 76 9.46 20.48 -49.70
N TYR A 77 8.45 20.45 -48.84
CA TYR A 77 7.55 21.57 -48.56
C TYR A 77 7.60 21.93 -47.07
N ASN A 78 7.93 23.17 -46.74
CA ASN A 78 7.90 23.72 -45.39
C ASN A 78 6.46 23.84 -44.89
N VAL A 79 6.24 23.45 -43.63
CA VAL A 79 4.94 23.53 -42.95
C VAL A 79 4.84 24.84 -42.19
N THR A 80 3.77 25.59 -42.42
CA THR A 80 3.37 26.75 -41.60
C THR A 80 2.03 26.42 -40.93
N PRO A 81 2.02 25.96 -39.66
CA PRO A 81 0.78 25.67 -38.94
C PRO A 81 -0.13 26.90 -38.83
N SER A 82 -1.44 26.71 -39.00
CA SER A 82 -2.42 27.77 -38.79
C SER A 82 -2.53 28.11 -37.30
N THR A 83 -2.58 29.40 -36.98
CA THR A 83 -2.71 29.91 -35.61
C THR A 83 -4.16 30.02 -35.13
N VAL A 84 -5.13 29.76 -36.01
CA VAL A 84 -6.57 29.83 -35.74
C VAL A 84 -7.20 28.43 -35.68
N ASP A 85 -6.71 27.52 -36.52
CA ASP A 85 -7.09 26.11 -36.55
C ASP A 85 -5.81 25.25 -36.55
N LEU A 86 -5.51 24.64 -35.41
CA LEU A 86 -4.27 23.86 -35.23
C LEU A 86 -4.27 22.55 -36.05
N THR A 87 -5.40 22.16 -36.63
CA THR A 87 -5.56 20.94 -37.47
C THR A 87 -5.25 21.18 -38.96
N SER A 88 -4.97 22.43 -39.34
CA SER A 88 -4.50 22.81 -40.67
C SER A 88 -3.15 23.53 -40.69
N ALA A 89 -2.49 23.48 -41.86
CA ALA A 89 -1.24 24.17 -42.12
C ALA A 89 -1.13 24.56 -43.61
N THR A 90 -0.38 25.62 -43.90
CA THR A 90 -0.01 25.97 -45.28
C THR A 90 1.33 25.31 -45.62
N LEU A 91 1.40 24.59 -46.73
CA LEU A 91 2.61 23.98 -47.27
C LEU A 91 3.19 24.85 -48.38
N THR A 92 4.44 25.30 -48.22
CA THR A 92 5.15 26.13 -49.22
C THR A 92 6.53 25.58 -49.52
N SER A 93 7.10 25.85 -50.69
CA SER A 93 8.48 25.45 -51.00
C SER A 93 9.24 26.55 -51.73
N THR A 94 10.57 26.56 -51.56
CA THR A 94 11.51 27.36 -52.35
C THR A 94 11.74 26.77 -53.75
N ASP A 95 11.43 25.49 -53.94
CA ASP A 95 11.28 24.84 -55.24
C ASP A 95 9.92 24.12 -55.23
N PRO A 96 8.82 24.78 -55.63
CA PRO A 96 7.49 24.16 -55.63
C PRO A 96 7.24 23.34 -56.91
N TYR A 97 6.12 22.62 -56.93
CA TYR A 97 5.47 22.24 -58.19
C TYR A 97 4.74 23.43 -58.78
N TYR A 98 4.39 23.36 -60.07
CA TYR A 98 3.69 24.42 -60.78
C TYR A 98 2.50 23.84 -61.56
N TRP A 99 1.38 24.56 -61.62
CA TRP A 99 0.24 24.15 -62.43
C TRP A 99 0.57 24.24 -63.92
N THR A 100 0.46 23.11 -64.62
CA THR A 100 0.72 22.99 -66.07
C THR A 100 -0.56 23.01 -66.92
N ASN A 101 -1.73 23.01 -66.26
CA ASN A 101 -3.09 23.10 -66.79
C ASN A 101 -4.06 23.14 -65.59
N HIS A 102 -5.38 23.11 -65.83
CA HIS A 102 -6.41 23.13 -64.77
C HIS A 102 -7.00 21.75 -64.42
N ASN A 103 -6.37 20.64 -64.85
CA ASN A 103 -6.84 19.30 -64.49
C ASN A 103 -6.51 18.96 -63.02
N ASP A 104 -7.21 17.97 -62.47
CA ASP A 104 -6.83 17.34 -61.21
C ASP A 104 -5.45 16.66 -61.33
N ILE A 105 -4.64 16.75 -60.26
CA ILE A 105 -3.35 16.07 -60.12
C ILE A 105 -3.42 15.03 -58.99
N THR A 106 -2.60 13.97 -59.08
CA THR A 106 -2.47 12.98 -58.00
C THR A 106 -1.21 13.28 -57.19
N VAL A 107 -1.36 13.43 -55.87
CA VAL A 107 -0.28 13.83 -54.96
C VAL A 107 -0.21 12.89 -53.76
N THR A 108 1.00 12.43 -53.44
CA THR A 108 1.30 11.74 -52.17
C THR A 108 2.21 12.63 -51.33
N ALA A 109 1.95 12.78 -50.03
CA ALA A 109 2.79 13.58 -49.14
C ALA A 109 2.95 12.92 -47.76
N TRP A 110 4.11 13.06 -47.11
CA TRP A 110 4.40 12.39 -45.84
C TRP A 110 5.37 13.13 -44.91
N TRP A 111 5.30 12.77 -43.62
CA TRP A 111 6.27 13.13 -42.57
C TRP A 111 6.39 11.99 -41.55
N PRO A 112 7.58 11.70 -40.99
CA PRO A 112 8.88 12.32 -41.26
C PRO A 112 9.40 12.04 -42.68
N TYR A 113 10.26 12.93 -43.17
CA TYR A 113 10.91 12.82 -44.49
C TYR A 113 12.43 12.80 -44.32
N THR A 114 13.08 11.86 -45.00
CA THR A 114 14.55 11.82 -45.15
C THR A 114 14.93 12.19 -46.58
N ALA A 115 15.90 13.11 -46.74
CA ALA A 115 16.38 13.53 -48.05
C ALA A 115 16.87 12.32 -48.89
N GLY A 116 16.24 12.10 -50.04
CA GLY A 116 16.48 10.96 -50.93
C GLY A 116 15.39 9.88 -50.94
N GLU A 117 14.40 9.94 -50.05
CA GLU A 117 13.19 9.11 -50.14
C GLU A 117 12.39 9.43 -51.41
N THR A 118 11.98 8.39 -52.15
CA THR A 118 11.15 8.49 -53.37
C THR A 118 9.69 8.09 -53.15
N THR A 119 9.37 7.49 -52.00
CA THR A 119 8.04 7.04 -51.57
C THR A 119 7.92 7.20 -50.04
N PRO A 120 6.69 7.24 -49.47
CA PRO A 120 6.53 7.17 -48.02
C PRO A 120 7.25 5.95 -47.42
N PRO A 121 7.88 6.08 -46.25
CA PRO A 121 8.53 4.96 -45.56
C PRO A 121 7.50 3.97 -44.99
N ALA A 122 7.95 2.75 -44.68
CA ALA A 122 7.17 1.80 -43.91
C ALA A 122 7.00 2.29 -42.45
N VAL A 123 5.92 1.86 -41.78
CA VAL A 123 5.65 2.22 -40.38
C VAL A 123 6.72 1.62 -39.47
N LYS A 124 7.53 2.46 -38.82
CA LYS A 124 8.59 2.03 -37.91
C LYS A 124 8.71 2.95 -36.69
N VAL A 125 8.50 2.40 -35.51
CA VAL A 125 8.51 3.14 -34.23
C VAL A 125 9.78 2.86 -33.42
N LYS A 126 10.15 3.76 -32.50
CA LYS A 126 11.32 3.55 -31.62
C LYS A 126 10.99 2.67 -30.42
N ALA A 127 11.94 1.84 -30.03
CA ALA A 127 11.87 1.00 -28.82
C ALA A 127 11.94 1.80 -27.51
N ASN A 128 12.56 2.98 -27.54
CA ASN A 128 12.54 3.93 -26.43
C ASN A 128 11.89 5.24 -26.90
N GLN A 129 10.78 5.59 -26.24
CA GLN A 129 10.01 6.81 -26.48
C GLN A 129 9.89 7.64 -25.18
N SER A 130 10.67 7.34 -24.13
CA SER A 130 10.61 8.04 -22.84
C SER A 130 10.99 9.52 -22.92
N ALA A 131 11.73 9.91 -23.96
CA ALA A 131 11.95 11.31 -24.32
C ALA A 131 10.95 11.77 -25.37
N GLN A 132 10.36 12.95 -25.17
CA GLN A 132 9.34 13.55 -26.04
C GLN A 132 9.71 13.50 -27.54
N LYS A 133 10.94 13.88 -27.89
CA LYS A 133 11.47 13.84 -29.26
C LYS A 133 11.42 12.45 -29.91
N ASP A 134 11.55 11.39 -29.12
CA ASP A 134 11.57 10.01 -29.62
C ASP A 134 10.17 9.39 -29.68
N PHE A 135 9.24 9.83 -28.84
CA PHE A 135 7.80 9.60 -28.99
C PHE A 135 7.25 10.28 -30.26
N GLU A 136 7.47 11.58 -30.40
CA GLU A 136 7.01 12.38 -31.54
C GLU A 136 7.65 11.91 -32.85
N GLY A 137 8.97 11.67 -32.84
CA GLY A 137 9.72 11.11 -33.97
C GLY A 137 9.58 9.60 -34.16
N SER A 138 8.52 8.98 -33.63
CA SER A 138 8.07 7.63 -33.97
C SER A 138 6.74 7.63 -34.76
N ASP A 139 6.14 8.80 -34.97
CA ASP A 139 4.91 8.96 -35.73
C ASP A 139 5.16 9.03 -37.25
N LEU A 140 4.15 8.69 -38.04
CA LEU A 140 4.18 8.73 -39.50
C LEU A 140 2.80 9.16 -40.01
N ILE A 141 2.74 10.34 -40.61
CA ILE A 141 1.53 10.90 -41.23
C ILE A 141 1.67 10.91 -42.75
N VAL A 142 0.61 10.52 -43.46
CA VAL A 142 0.60 10.44 -44.93
C VAL A 142 -0.72 10.96 -45.49
N ALA A 143 -0.67 11.77 -46.54
CA ALA A 143 -1.76 11.99 -47.48
C ALA A 143 -1.44 11.15 -48.73
N ASP A 144 -2.09 10.00 -48.90
CA ASP A 144 -1.65 8.96 -49.85
C ASP A 144 -2.49 8.97 -51.14
N GLY A 145 -1.85 9.20 -52.28
CA GLY A 145 -2.45 9.09 -53.63
C GLY A 145 -3.66 9.99 -53.87
N GLN A 146 -3.71 11.18 -53.29
CA GLN A 146 -4.91 12.01 -53.26
C GLN A 146 -5.07 12.83 -54.53
N THR A 147 -6.30 12.88 -55.05
CA THR A 147 -6.71 13.80 -56.11
C THR A 147 -6.77 15.22 -55.55
N VAL A 148 -6.06 16.15 -56.18
CA VAL A 148 -5.97 17.56 -55.77
C VAL A 148 -6.37 18.45 -56.95
N THR A 149 -7.41 19.26 -56.74
CA THR A 149 -8.08 20.05 -57.79
C THR A 149 -7.48 21.44 -57.96
N TYR A 150 -7.42 21.90 -59.21
CA TYR A 150 -7.00 23.27 -59.56
C TYR A 150 -7.83 24.32 -58.78
N GLY A 151 -7.16 25.34 -58.26
CA GLY A 151 -7.78 26.38 -57.43
C GLY A 151 -8.16 25.97 -56.01
N SER A 152 -8.16 24.67 -55.65
CA SER A 152 -8.42 24.18 -54.29
C SER A 152 -7.38 23.12 -53.84
N PRO A 153 -6.07 23.45 -53.82
CA PRO A 153 -5.00 22.50 -53.53
C PRO A 153 -4.99 22.04 -52.07
N THR A 154 -5.79 21.03 -51.72
CA THR A 154 -5.94 20.53 -50.35
C THR A 154 -5.41 19.10 -50.22
N LEU A 155 -4.64 18.84 -49.16
CA LEU A 155 -4.17 17.49 -48.79
C LEU A 155 -4.72 17.12 -47.41
N ARG A 156 -5.17 15.88 -47.24
CA ARG A 156 -5.69 15.35 -45.96
C ARG A 156 -4.79 14.26 -45.41
N PHE A 157 -4.01 14.59 -44.39
CA PHE A 157 -3.09 13.65 -43.76
C PHE A 157 -3.80 12.78 -42.71
N THR A 158 -3.42 11.50 -42.66
CA THR A 158 -3.81 10.55 -41.62
C THR A 158 -2.57 9.88 -41.03
N HIS A 159 -2.63 9.50 -39.76
CA HIS A 159 -1.58 8.69 -39.12
C HIS A 159 -1.59 7.28 -39.71
N ARG A 160 -0.40 6.74 -39.98
CA ARG A 160 -0.14 5.34 -40.34
C ARG A 160 0.23 4.48 -39.13
N THR A 161 0.48 5.13 -38.00
CA THR A 161 0.72 4.57 -36.67
C THR A 161 -0.59 4.44 -35.87
N ALA A 162 -0.54 3.76 -34.73
CA ALA A 162 -1.59 3.81 -33.70
C ALA A 162 -1.03 4.43 -32.40
N ARG A 163 -1.91 5.05 -31.60
CA ARG A 163 -1.55 5.64 -30.30
C ARG A 163 -2.11 4.81 -29.15
N VAL A 164 -1.23 4.42 -28.22
CA VAL A 164 -1.60 3.61 -27.06
C VAL A 164 -1.27 4.37 -25.78
N THR A 165 -2.27 4.54 -24.92
CA THR A 165 -2.19 5.26 -23.64
C THR A 165 -2.46 4.30 -22.48
N ILE A 166 -1.71 4.42 -21.40
CA ILE A 166 -1.83 3.65 -20.17
C ILE A 166 -2.08 4.63 -19.03
N VAL A 167 -3.09 4.36 -18.21
CA VAL A 167 -3.37 5.15 -16.99
C VAL A 167 -3.25 4.23 -15.79
N LEU A 168 -2.26 4.47 -14.92
CA LEU A 168 -1.98 3.63 -13.77
C LEU A 168 -2.70 4.12 -12.50
N THR A 169 -3.45 3.23 -11.85
CA THR A 169 -4.25 3.54 -10.65
C THR A 169 -3.88 2.64 -9.47
N ASP A 170 -4.29 3.03 -8.27
CA ASP A 170 -4.27 2.20 -7.06
C ASP A 170 -2.89 1.69 -6.63
N TYR A 171 -1.86 2.55 -6.72
CA TYR A 171 -0.53 2.30 -6.19
C TYR A 171 0.00 3.50 -5.38
N THR A 172 0.87 3.19 -4.41
CA THR A 172 1.57 4.15 -3.55
C THR A 172 3.09 3.97 -3.54
N GLU A 173 3.58 2.83 -4.05
CA GLU A 173 5.00 2.50 -4.18
C GLU A 173 5.61 3.21 -5.41
N GLY A 174 6.87 3.64 -5.33
CA GLY A 174 7.54 4.27 -6.48
C GLY A 174 7.66 3.31 -7.67
N LEU A 175 7.44 3.81 -8.89
CA LEU A 175 7.72 3.06 -10.12
C LEU A 175 9.14 3.35 -10.62
N ALA A 176 9.86 2.29 -10.98
CA ALA A 176 11.18 2.35 -11.60
C ALA A 176 11.10 2.28 -13.14
N SER A 177 10.10 1.57 -13.70
CA SER A 177 9.79 1.64 -15.13
C SER A 177 8.36 1.16 -15.46
N VAL A 178 7.85 1.62 -16.60
CA VAL A 178 6.65 1.12 -17.28
C VAL A 178 7.07 0.72 -18.70
N ARG A 179 6.57 -0.40 -19.23
CA ARG A 179 6.90 -0.89 -20.59
C ARG A 179 5.67 -1.51 -21.25
N LEU A 180 5.47 -1.22 -22.54
CA LEU A 180 4.60 -2.00 -23.42
C LEU A 180 5.42 -3.18 -23.94
N THR A 181 4.86 -4.38 -23.95
CA THR A 181 5.56 -5.65 -24.26
C THR A 181 4.66 -6.57 -25.08
N GLY A 182 5.25 -7.60 -25.69
CA GLY A 182 4.49 -8.59 -26.48
C GLY A 182 3.94 -8.03 -27.79
N LEU A 183 4.64 -7.02 -28.33
CA LEU A 183 4.30 -6.35 -29.58
C LEU A 183 4.80 -7.15 -30.80
N SER A 184 4.17 -6.95 -31.96
CA SER A 184 4.63 -7.52 -33.23
C SER A 184 5.95 -6.90 -33.68
N THR A 185 6.89 -7.73 -34.12
CA THR A 185 8.17 -7.32 -34.72
C THR A 185 8.10 -7.14 -36.24
N GLU A 186 6.90 -7.17 -36.82
CA GLU A 186 6.67 -6.96 -38.26
C GLU A 186 7.21 -5.60 -38.73
N GLY A 187 7.84 -5.55 -39.91
CA GLY A 187 8.50 -4.34 -40.41
C GLY A 187 9.75 -3.91 -39.61
N ASP A 188 10.37 -4.85 -38.89
CA ASP A 188 11.46 -4.62 -37.93
C ASP A 188 11.07 -3.66 -36.79
N ASN A 189 9.80 -3.68 -36.37
CA ASN A 189 9.34 -2.94 -35.20
C ASN A 189 9.79 -3.62 -33.88
N PRO A 190 9.86 -2.88 -32.77
CA PRO A 190 10.28 -3.43 -31.48
C PRO A 190 9.16 -4.23 -30.79
N ASP A 191 9.54 -5.36 -30.19
CA ASP A 191 8.69 -6.22 -29.35
C ASP A 191 8.33 -5.57 -28.00
N ILE A 192 9.14 -4.59 -27.57
CA ILE A 192 9.02 -3.84 -26.32
C ILE A 192 9.24 -2.35 -26.56
N ILE A 193 8.33 -1.51 -26.06
CA ILE A 193 8.44 -0.04 -26.09
C ILE A 193 8.45 0.51 -24.67
N VAL A 194 9.41 1.39 -24.37
CA VAL A 194 9.38 2.26 -23.20
C VAL A 194 8.58 3.52 -23.56
N PRO A 195 7.40 3.76 -22.97
CA PRO A 195 6.52 4.88 -23.32
C PRO A 195 7.04 6.23 -22.81
N TYR A 196 6.49 7.31 -23.36
CA TYR A 196 6.60 8.67 -22.84
C TYR A 196 5.75 8.82 -21.58
N ASP A 197 6.30 9.47 -20.54
CA ASP A 197 5.55 9.85 -19.34
C ASP A 197 4.88 11.23 -19.58
N LYS A 198 3.54 11.27 -19.63
CA LYS A 198 2.75 12.49 -19.81
C LYS A 198 2.41 13.17 -18.47
N GLY A 199 2.93 12.65 -17.36
CA GLY A 199 2.56 13.03 -16.00
C GLY A 199 1.25 12.38 -15.54
N SER A 200 0.87 12.62 -14.27
CA SER A 200 -0.39 12.14 -13.70
C SER A 200 -0.66 10.65 -13.95
N ASN A 201 0.35 9.81 -13.70
CA ASN A 201 0.34 8.35 -13.89
C ASN A 201 -0.04 7.89 -15.32
N THR A 202 0.09 8.77 -16.31
CA THR A 202 -0.34 8.54 -17.69
C THR A 202 0.85 8.39 -18.61
N TYR A 203 0.98 7.21 -19.22
CA TYR A 203 2.06 6.86 -20.13
C TYR A 203 1.52 6.68 -21.55
N THR A 204 2.25 7.10 -22.58
CA THR A 204 1.80 6.99 -23.97
C THR A 204 2.90 6.53 -24.91
N ALA A 205 2.55 5.73 -25.92
CA ALA A 205 3.45 5.20 -26.94
C ALA A 205 2.80 5.26 -28.32
N ILE A 206 3.61 5.54 -29.34
CA ILE A 206 3.26 5.33 -30.74
C ILE A 206 3.69 3.91 -31.12
N VAL A 207 2.77 3.16 -31.73
CA VAL A 207 2.98 1.75 -32.11
C VAL A 207 2.65 1.53 -33.59
N ALA A 208 3.25 0.52 -34.20
CA ALA A 208 2.79 0.04 -35.50
C ALA A 208 1.38 -0.60 -35.37
N PRO A 209 0.45 -0.39 -36.33
CA PRO A 209 -0.84 -1.08 -36.36
C PRO A 209 -0.65 -2.60 -36.33
N GLN A 210 -1.38 -3.29 -35.47
CA GLN A 210 -1.20 -4.73 -35.21
C GLN A 210 -2.37 -5.36 -34.45
N SER A 211 -2.57 -6.66 -34.62
CA SER A 211 -3.48 -7.47 -33.81
C SER A 211 -2.77 -7.97 -32.54
N VAL A 212 -3.28 -7.61 -31.36
CA VAL A 212 -2.78 -8.13 -30.07
C VAL A 212 -3.80 -9.08 -29.46
N ALA A 213 -3.39 -10.33 -29.26
CA ALA A 213 -4.27 -11.38 -28.74
C ALA A 213 -4.64 -11.21 -27.25
N ALA A 214 -5.77 -11.81 -26.85
CA ALA A 214 -6.13 -11.95 -25.43
C ALA A 214 -5.10 -12.82 -24.70
N GLY A 215 -4.82 -12.51 -23.43
CA GLY A 215 -3.84 -13.22 -22.59
C GLY A 215 -2.38 -12.80 -22.81
N THR A 216 -2.06 -12.05 -23.87
CA THR A 216 -0.71 -11.50 -24.12
C THR A 216 -0.26 -10.62 -22.95
N THR A 217 0.94 -10.91 -22.43
CA THR A 217 1.67 -10.03 -21.49
C THR A 217 1.94 -8.71 -22.19
N PHE A 218 1.30 -7.63 -21.73
CA PHE A 218 1.24 -6.38 -22.48
C PHE A 218 1.81 -5.19 -21.72
N ILE A 219 1.43 -4.93 -20.47
CA ILE A 219 2.01 -3.82 -19.69
C ILE A 219 2.80 -4.39 -18.52
N VAL A 220 4.08 -4.05 -18.45
CA VAL A 220 4.98 -4.46 -17.37
C VAL A 220 5.38 -3.21 -16.59
N CYS A 221 5.05 -3.20 -15.30
CA CYS A 221 5.41 -2.12 -14.37
C CYS A 221 6.37 -2.68 -13.32
N THR A 222 7.58 -2.13 -13.22
CA THR A 222 8.56 -2.51 -12.19
C THR A 222 8.63 -1.39 -11.15
N PHE A 223 8.47 -1.76 -9.89
CA PHE A 223 8.53 -0.86 -8.74
C PHE A 223 9.97 -0.64 -8.26
N THR A 224 10.21 0.43 -7.49
CA THR A 224 11.54 0.77 -6.96
C THR A 224 12.09 -0.25 -5.95
N ASN A 225 11.24 -1.13 -5.40
CA ASN A 225 11.64 -2.28 -4.58
C ASN A 225 11.94 -3.56 -5.41
N GLY A 226 11.89 -3.49 -6.74
CA GLY A 226 12.16 -4.60 -7.64
C GLY A 226 10.96 -5.52 -7.93
N LYS A 227 9.82 -5.35 -7.24
CA LYS A 227 8.57 -6.05 -7.61
C LYS A 227 8.18 -5.69 -9.03
N THR A 228 7.57 -6.63 -9.74
CA THR A 228 7.08 -6.41 -11.12
C THR A 228 5.64 -6.88 -11.26
N PHE A 229 4.76 -5.97 -11.66
CA PHE A 229 3.39 -6.25 -12.05
C PHE A 229 3.28 -6.48 -13.55
N VAL A 230 2.43 -7.43 -13.95
CA VAL A 230 2.21 -7.79 -15.36
C VAL A 230 0.72 -7.77 -15.67
N TYR A 231 0.31 -6.77 -16.46
CA TYR A 231 -1.01 -6.75 -17.09
C TYR A 231 -1.02 -7.66 -18.31
N LYS A 232 -2.07 -8.46 -18.44
CA LYS A 232 -2.37 -9.24 -19.65
C LYS A 232 -3.60 -8.68 -20.36
N MET A 233 -3.55 -8.62 -21.68
CA MET A 233 -4.67 -8.17 -22.51
C MET A 233 -5.93 -8.97 -22.20
N LYS A 234 -6.99 -8.28 -21.74
CA LYS A 234 -8.26 -8.92 -21.36
C LYS A 234 -9.00 -9.51 -22.57
N ASN A 235 -9.03 -8.76 -23.66
CA ASN A 235 -9.63 -9.11 -24.93
C ASN A 235 -8.57 -9.01 -26.04
N ALA A 236 -8.80 -9.68 -27.16
CA ALA A 236 -8.03 -9.37 -28.38
C ALA A 236 -8.38 -7.95 -28.86
N THR A 237 -7.44 -7.26 -29.49
CA THR A 237 -7.65 -5.90 -30.02
C THR A 237 -6.79 -5.68 -31.25
N ASP A 238 -7.41 -5.20 -32.33
CA ASP A 238 -6.73 -4.85 -33.58
C ASP A 238 -6.48 -3.34 -33.61
N TRP A 239 -5.26 -2.92 -33.30
CA TRP A 239 -4.87 -1.51 -33.35
C TRP A 239 -4.72 -1.03 -34.79
N GLN A 240 -5.57 -0.10 -35.20
CA GLN A 240 -5.63 0.45 -36.55
C GLN A 240 -4.79 1.72 -36.70
N ALA A 241 -4.37 2.02 -37.94
CA ALA A 241 -3.77 3.29 -38.29
C ALA A 241 -4.72 4.47 -37.94
N GLY A 242 -4.23 5.46 -37.21
CA GLY A 242 -5.02 6.57 -36.66
C GLY A 242 -5.91 6.20 -35.47
N GLY A 243 -5.84 4.95 -34.97
CA GLY A 243 -6.59 4.51 -33.80
C GLY A 243 -5.93 4.94 -32.49
N GLU A 244 -6.76 5.30 -31.51
CA GLU A 244 -6.34 5.64 -30.14
C GLU A 244 -6.91 4.64 -29.13
N TYR A 245 -6.05 4.07 -28.28
CA TYR A 245 -6.41 2.98 -27.37
C TYR A 245 -5.93 3.28 -25.95
N THR A 246 -6.86 3.41 -24.99
CA THR A 246 -6.54 3.75 -23.59
C THR A 246 -6.80 2.57 -22.65
N TYR A 247 -5.80 2.22 -21.85
CA TYR A 247 -5.81 1.11 -20.90
C TYR A 247 -5.65 1.62 -19.47
N THR A 248 -6.74 1.70 -18.72
CA THR A 248 -6.69 1.96 -17.27
C THR A 248 -6.33 0.68 -16.53
N VAL A 249 -5.25 0.71 -15.75
CA VAL A 249 -4.68 -0.46 -15.08
C VAL A 249 -4.53 -0.19 -13.58
N SER A 250 -5.33 -0.91 -12.79
CA SER A 250 -5.18 -0.96 -11.34
C SER A 250 -3.98 -1.82 -10.95
N LEU A 251 -3.09 -1.23 -10.16
CA LEU A 251 -1.90 -1.86 -9.60
C LEU A 251 -2.13 -2.36 -8.16
N ALA A 252 -3.37 -2.32 -7.65
CA ALA A 252 -3.71 -2.71 -6.28
C ALA A 252 -3.22 -4.13 -5.90
N ALA A 253 -3.20 -5.06 -6.84
CA ALA A 253 -2.71 -6.44 -6.64
C ALA A 253 -1.17 -6.57 -6.54
N ALA A 254 -0.42 -5.48 -6.74
CA ALA A 254 1.02 -5.43 -6.50
C ALA A 254 1.41 -4.80 -5.15
N LYS A 255 0.46 -4.11 -4.49
CA LYS A 255 0.66 -3.43 -3.21
C LYS A 255 1.21 -4.42 -2.18
N ASP A 256 2.26 -4.01 -1.46
CA ASP A 256 2.67 -4.71 -0.24
C ASP A 256 1.53 -4.73 0.80
N LEU A 257 1.06 -5.93 1.13
CA LEU A 257 0.08 -6.15 2.19
C LEU A 257 0.75 -6.44 3.54
N GLY A 258 2.09 -6.49 3.59
CA GLY A 258 2.88 -6.85 4.77
C GLY A 258 2.80 -8.31 5.20
N TYR A 259 2.08 -9.12 4.44
CA TYR A 259 1.97 -10.55 4.62
C TYR A 259 1.98 -11.29 3.28
N THR A 260 2.25 -12.59 3.33
CA THR A 260 2.08 -13.57 2.25
C THR A 260 1.08 -14.65 2.68
N ILE A 261 0.44 -15.32 1.72
CA ILE A 261 -0.46 -16.45 1.99
C ILE A 261 0.23 -17.71 1.47
N GLU A 262 0.46 -18.65 2.38
CA GLU A 262 1.11 -19.93 2.12
C GLU A 262 0.17 -20.91 1.41
N SER A 263 0.72 -21.97 0.80
CA SER A 263 -0.05 -22.97 0.04
C SER A 263 -1.05 -23.78 0.88
N ASN A 264 -0.93 -23.75 2.21
CA ASN A 264 -1.85 -24.34 3.18
C ASN A 264 -2.93 -23.35 3.69
N GLY A 265 -2.91 -22.09 3.23
CA GLY A 265 -3.81 -21.02 3.67
C GLY A 265 -3.40 -20.24 4.92
N SER A 266 -2.23 -20.50 5.52
CA SER A 266 -1.70 -19.67 6.62
C SER A 266 -1.07 -18.36 6.13
N TYR A 267 -1.00 -17.36 6.99
CA TYR A 267 -0.54 -16.00 6.68
C TYR A 267 0.83 -15.75 7.33
N THR A 268 1.85 -15.46 6.53
CA THR A 268 3.21 -15.12 7.00
C THR A 268 3.39 -13.60 7.00
N VAL A 269 3.48 -13.00 8.19
CA VAL A 269 3.48 -11.54 8.42
C VAL A 269 4.91 -11.05 8.69
N TYR A 270 5.34 -10.02 7.95
CA TYR A 270 6.72 -9.51 7.98
C TYR A 270 6.85 -7.99 8.20
N ASN A 271 5.73 -7.25 8.33
CA ASN A 271 5.78 -5.85 8.76
C ASN A 271 4.48 -5.40 9.47
N ALA A 272 4.49 -4.16 9.97
CA ALA A 272 3.39 -3.54 10.70
C ALA A 272 2.07 -3.48 9.94
N ASP A 273 2.11 -3.15 8.65
CA ASP A 273 0.91 -3.10 7.81
C ASP A 273 0.36 -4.52 7.57
N GLY A 274 1.22 -5.54 7.57
CA GLY A 274 0.82 -6.94 7.62
C GLY A 274 0.01 -7.31 8.84
N LEU A 275 0.50 -6.94 10.04
CA LEU A 275 -0.18 -7.22 11.30
C LEU A 275 -1.52 -6.47 11.41
N LEU A 276 -1.59 -5.24 10.90
CA LEU A 276 -2.83 -4.46 10.79
C LEU A 276 -3.83 -5.11 9.82
N ASN A 277 -3.40 -5.48 8.60
CA ASN A 277 -4.29 -6.07 7.59
C ASN A 277 -4.83 -7.45 8.04
N VAL A 278 -4.06 -8.29 8.74
CA VAL A 278 -4.61 -9.57 9.27
C VAL A 278 -5.56 -9.36 10.44
N ALA A 279 -5.38 -8.29 11.23
CA ALA A 279 -6.36 -7.92 12.26
C ALA A 279 -7.70 -7.47 11.63
N GLU A 280 -7.66 -6.69 10.55
CA GLU A 280 -8.86 -6.35 9.76
C GLU A 280 -9.53 -7.60 9.18
N LEU A 281 -8.77 -8.57 8.67
CA LEU A 281 -9.32 -9.84 8.16
C LEU A 281 -10.04 -10.66 9.25
N VAL A 282 -9.46 -10.78 10.44
CA VAL A 282 -10.11 -11.49 11.57
C VAL A 282 -11.37 -10.76 12.03
N ASN A 283 -11.30 -9.43 12.19
CA ASN A 283 -12.43 -8.60 12.60
C ASN A 283 -13.51 -8.48 11.50
N GLY A 284 -13.18 -8.84 10.26
CA GLY A 284 -14.11 -9.03 9.13
C GLY A 284 -14.63 -10.46 8.97
N GLY A 285 -14.42 -11.35 9.95
CA GLY A 285 -15.01 -12.70 9.98
C GLY A 285 -14.08 -13.86 9.64
N LYS A 286 -12.81 -13.63 9.27
CA LYS A 286 -11.82 -14.71 9.05
C LYS A 286 -11.17 -15.14 10.37
N THR A 287 -11.95 -15.62 11.33
CA THR A 287 -11.47 -15.85 12.70
C THR A 287 -10.51 -17.03 12.87
N ASP A 288 -10.47 -17.94 11.90
CA ASP A 288 -9.76 -19.22 11.93
C ASP A 288 -8.37 -19.19 11.26
N ILE A 289 -7.98 -18.06 10.66
CA ILE A 289 -6.72 -17.96 9.93
C ILE A 289 -5.51 -18.13 10.87
N ASN A 290 -4.60 -19.02 10.48
CA ASN A 290 -3.33 -19.19 11.17
C ASN A 290 -2.35 -18.10 10.69
N ILE A 291 -1.70 -17.43 11.62
CA ILE A 291 -0.80 -16.29 11.40
C ILE A 291 0.55 -16.63 12.01
N THR A 292 1.64 -16.41 11.27
CA THR A 292 3.01 -16.57 11.75
C THR A 292 3.81 -15.30 11.48
N LEU A 293 4.47 -14.74 12.49
CA LEU A 293 5.43 -13.64 12.27
C LEU A 293 6.76 -14.19 11.74
N THR A 294 7.38 -13.49 10.79
CA THR A 294 8.69 -13.83 10.21
C THR A 294 9.72 -12.69 10.31
N ALA A 295 9.34 -11.59 10.98
CA ALA A 295 10.18 -10.45 11.33
C ALA A 295 9.64 -9.77 12.59
N ASP A 296 10.47 -8.94 13.23
CA ASP A 296 10.04 -8.06 14.32
C ASP A 296 9.13 -6.94 13.78
N ILE A 297 8.11 -6.56 14.55
CA ILE A 297 7.01 -5.69 14.10
C ILE A 297 6.94 -4.42 14.95
N ASP A 298 7.28 -3.27 14.35
CA ASP A 298 7.15 -1.96 15.00
C ASP A 298 5.80 -1.29 14.69
N LEU A 299 4.95 -1.16 15.71
CA LEU A 299 3.65 -0.47 15.63
C LEU A 299 3.72 1.01 16.04
N THR A 300 4.91 1.59 16.18
CA THR A 300 5.08 3.00 16.57
C THR A 300 4.36 3.94 15.61
N GLY A 301 3.42 4.73 16.13
CA GLY A 301 2.61 5.67 15.36
C GLY A 301 1.50 5.03 14.51
N LYS A 302 1.25 3.72 14.62
CA LYS A 302 0.12 3.04 13.97
C LYS A 302 -1.11 3.04 14.89
N ASP A 303 -2.29 3.27 14.34
CA ASP A 303 -3.57 3.14 15.05
C ASP A 303 -3.95 1.65 15.21
N TRP A 304 -3.68 1.08 16.38
CA TRP A 304 -3.95 -0.34 16.63
C TRP A 304 -5.44 -0.62 16.90
N THR A 305 -5.96 -1.66 16.23
CA THR A 305 -7.25 -2.30 16.53
C THR A 305 -6.98 -3.76 16.92
N PRO A 306 -7.36 -4.23 18.12
CA PRO A 306 -7.05 -5.59 18.56
C PRO A 306 -7.62 -6.67 17.63
N ILE A 307 -6.98 -7.84 17.62
CA ILE A 307 -7.46 -9.02 16.90
C ILE A 307 -8.62 -9.66 17.67
N GLY A 308 -9.79 -9.77 17.06
CA GLY A 308 -11.02 -10.32 17.65
C GLY A 308 -11.80 -9.31 18.49
N THR A 309 -12.51 -8.39 17.84
CA THR A 309 -13.25 -7.27 18.47
C THR A 309 -14.71 -7.53 18.84
N ASP A 310 -15.21 -8.76 18.80
CA ASP A 310 -16.52 -9.12 19.36
C ASP A 310 -16.64 -10.62 19.65
N TYR A 311 -17.87 -11.14 19.75
CA TYR A 311 -18.16 -12.54 20.05
C TYR A 311 -18.11 -13.42 18.79
N ASP A 312 -18.71 -12.97 17.70
CA ASP A 312 -18.78 -13.72 16.44
C ASP A 312 -17.43 -13.67 15.71
N ASN A 313 -16.73 -12.53 15.80
CA ASN A 313 -15.37 -12.32 15.29
C ASN A 313 -14.28 -12.72 16.30
N SER A 314 -14.58 -13.47 17.37
CA SER A 314 -13.58 -13.90 18.35
C SER A 314 -12.57 -14.89 17.75
N TYR A 315 -11.28 -14.72 18.04
CA TYR A 315 -10.22 -15.43 17.32
C TYR A 315 -10.18 -16.93 17.66
N THR A 316 -10.16 -17.78 16.62
CA THR A 316 -10.16 -19.26 16.71
C THR A 316 -8.92 -19.92 16.10
N GLY A 317 -8.14 -19.19 15.29
CA GLY A 317 -6.90 -19.68 14.67
C GLY A 317 -5.69 -19.74 15.63
N THR A 318 -4.52 -20.07 15.06
CA THR A 318 -3.23 -20.01 15.75
C THR A 318 -2.40 -18.81 15.30
N PHE A 319 -2.05 -17.93 16.24
CA PHE A 319 -1.05 -16.88 16.06
C PHE A 319 0.28 -17.34 16.67
N ASP A 320 1.30 -17.50 15.84
CA ASP A 320 2.66 -17.80 16.27
C ASP A 320 3.56 -16.57 16.06
N GLY A 321 4.04 -15.99 17.14
CA GLY A 321 4.99 -14.89 17.10
C GLY A 321 6.38 -15.29 16.58
N GLY A 322 6.67 -16.58 16.39
CA GLY A 322 7.96 -17.06 15.88
C GLY A 322 9.16 -16.82 16.80
N GLY A 323 8.96 -16.21 17.98
CA GLY A 323 10.02 -15.63 18.81
C GLY A 323 10.36 -14.17 18.47
N HIS A 324 9.64 -13.56 17.52
CA HIS A 324 9.79 -12.15 17.14
C HIS A 324 9.15 -11.19 18.15
N THR A 325 9.63 -9.95 18.10
CA THR A 325 9.20 -8.87 18.99
C THR A 325 8.18 -7.96 18.32
N ILE A 326 7.10 -7.66 19.04
CA ILE A 326 6.15 -6.59 18.69
C ILE A 326 6.46 -5.39 19.59
N THR A 327 6.85 -4.28 18.99
CA THR A 327 7.20 -3.01 19.66
C THR A 327 6.18 -1.92 19.34
N GLY A 328 6.24 -0.79 20.05
CA GLY A 328 5.48 0.43 19.72
C GLY A 328 3.97 0.38 20.02
N LEU A 329 3.40 -0.80 20.33
CA LEU A 329 1.97 -1.00 20.55
C LEU A 329 1.43 -0.06 21.64
N THR A 330 0.65 0.91 21.20
CA THR A 330 0.06 1.97 22.02
C THR A 330 -1.45 1.93 21.85
N PHE A 331 -2.18 1.85 22.97
CA PHE A 331 -3.63 1.81 22.97
C PHE A 331 -4.15 2.61 24.16
N THR A 332 -4.69 3.81 23.91
CA THR A 332 -5.17 4.74 24.96
C THR A 332 -6.66 5.07 24.83
N ARG A 333 -7.37 4.34 23.97
CA ARG A 333 -8.80 4.52 23.69
C ARG A 333 -9.63 3.90 24.82
N ASN A 334 -10.73 4.55 25.20
CA ASN A 334 -11.64 4.08 26.27
C ASN A 334 -12.58 2.95 25.80
N ASP A 335 -12.01 1.95 25.12
CA ASP A 335 -12.73 0.81 24.55
C ASP A 335 -12.84 -0.34 25.56
N LYS A 336 -13.82 -1.21 25.33
CA LYS A 336 -13.90 -2.53 25.98
C LYS A 336 -12.75 -3.44 25.55
N TYR A 337 -12.26 -3.38 24.30
CA TYR A 337 -11.17 -4.27 23.81
C TYR A 337 -9.79 -3.61 23.89
N ALA A 338 -8.93 -4.10 24.78
CA ALA A 338 -7.58 -3.56 24.99
C ALA A 338 -6.54 -4.69 25.15
N GLY A 339 -5.59 -4.75 24.21
CA GLY A 339 -4.54 -5.78 24.10
C GLY A 339 -4.09 -5.98 22.65
N LEU A 340 -3.19 -6.93 22.39
CA LEU A 340 -2.97 -7.46 21.03
C LEU A 340 -4.26 -8.16 20.53
N PHE A 341 -4.91 -8.94 21.39
CA PHE A 341 -6.18 -9.62 21.13
C PHE A 341 -7.33 -9.09 22.01
N GLY A 342 -8.50 -8.87 21.41
CA GLY A 342 -9.72 -8.45 22.11
C GLY A 342 -10.50 -9.61 22.75
N TRP A 343 -10.50 -10.78 22.10
CA TRP A 343 -11.15 -12.02 22.56
C TRP A 343 -10.50 -13.25 21.91
N LEU A 344 -9.90 -14.15 22.72
CA LEU A 344 -9.54 -15.51 22.30
C LEU A 344 -10.68 -16.49 22.58
N ASN A 345 -11.17 -17.16 21.55
CA ASN A 345 -12.13 -18.25 21.67
C ASN A 345 -11.41 -19.55 22.11
N LYS A 346 -12.16 -20.61 22.41
CA LYS A 346 -11.63 -21.87 22.98
C LYS A 346 -10.69 -22.65 22.05
N ALA A 347 -10.82 -22.47 20.74
CA ALA A 347 -9.87 -23.00 19.76
C ALA A 347 -8.64 -22.10 19.56
N GLY A 348 -8.76 -20.81 19.88
CA GLY A 348 -7.74 -19.80 19.64
C GLY A 348 -6.45 -20.08 20.41
N THR A 349 -5.32 -19.98 19.73
CA THR A 349 -3.99 -20.15 20.32
C THR A 349 -3.12 -18.95 19.98
N VAL A 350 -2.48 -18.35 20.98
CA VAL A 350 -1.41 -17.37 20.79
C VAL A 350 -0.14 -17.91 21.43
N LYS A 351 0.96 -17.97 20.67
CA LYS A 351 2.22 -18.51 21.16
C LYS A 351 3.44 -17.73 20.68
N ASN A 352 4.54 -17.81 21.45
CA ASN A 352 5.87 -17.29 21.08
C ASN A 352 5.92 -15.78 20.79
N VAL A 353 5.08 -14.97 21.46
CA VAL A 353 4.99 -13.51 21.24
C VAL A 353 5.78 -12.75 22.30
N VAL A 354 6.74 -11.92 21.88
CA VAL A 354 7.44 -10.97 22.75
C VAL A 354 6.82 -9.57 22.55
N MET A 355 6.11 -9.07 23.55
CA MET A 355 5.51 -7.72 23.53
C MET A 355 6.40 -6.76 24.31
N GLU A 356 7.14 -5.89 23.63
CA GLU A 356 8.11 -4.98 24.28
C GLU A 356 7.62 -3.53 24.34
N GLY A 357 7.70 -2.94 25.54
CA GLY A 357 7.49 -1.51 25.77
C GLY A 357 6.03 -1.03 25.68
N VAL A 358 5.05 -1.94 25.68
CA VAL A 358 3.63 -1.64 25.38
C VAL A 358 3.05 -0.54 26.26
N GLN A 359 2.16 0.29 25.71
CA GLN A 359 1.47 1.36 26.44
C GLN A 359 -0.04 1.20 26.29
N ILE A 360 -0.64 0.36 27.13
CA ILE A 360 -2.07 -0.02 27.01
C ILE A 360 -2.84 0.57 28.19
N THR A 361 -3.86 1.37 27.91
CA THR A 361 -4.70 2.06 28.89
C THR A 361 -6.15 2.11 28.43
N SER A 362 -7.08 1.59 29.23
CA SER A 362 -8.53 1.80 29.04
C SER A 362 -9.25 1.97 30.38
N ASN A 363 -10.09 3.00 30.49
CA ASN A 363 -10.84 3.31 31.70
C ASN A 363 -12.28 2.72 31.67
N GLN A 364 -12.50 1.69 30.84
CA GLN A 364 -13.81 1.12 30.63
C GLN A 364 -14.24 0.26 31.84
N ILE A 365 -15.30 0.70 32.53
CA ILE A 365 -15.83 0.02 33.72
C ILE A 365 -16.65 -1.23 33.35
N TYR A 366 -17.35 -1.19 32.21
CA TYR A 366 -18.24 -2.26 31.76
C TYR A 366 -17.52 -3.19 30.79
N GLY A 367 -16.89 -4.24 31.35
CA GLY A 367 -16.21 -5.27 30.57
C GLY A 367 -14.81 -4.88 30.06
N GLY A 368 -14.20 -3.82 30.60
CA GLY A 368 -12.83 -3.38 30.28
C GLY A 368 -11.73 -4.22 30.92
N SER A 369 -11.83 -5.54 30.79
CA SER A 369 -10.69 -6.46 30.97
C SER A 369 -9.56 -6.07 30.02
N ILE A 370 -8.33 -6.14 30.50
CA ILE A 370 -7.14 -5.67 29.75
C ILE A 370 -5.94 -6.57 30.02
N GLY A 371 -5.22 -6.91 28.95
CA GLY A 371 -3.96 -7.63 29.03
C GLY A 371 -3.07 -7.35 27.83
N GLY A 372 -1.74 -7.45 27.99
CA GLY A 372 -0.80 -7.20 26.91
C GLY A 372 -1.03 -8.06 25.69
N VAL A 373 -1.17 -9.38 25.90
CA VAL A 373 -1.45 -10.34 24.85
C VAL A 373 -2.94 -10.38 24.55
N ALA A 374 -3.79 -10.58 25.57
CA ALA A 374 -5.23 -10.72 25.36
C ALA A 374 -6.04 -10.06 26.46
N ARG A 375 -7.13 -9.39 26.08
CA ARG A 375 -8.11 -8.91 27.05
C ARG A 375 -8.83 -10.06 27.77
N TYR A 376 -9.30 -11.06 27.02
CA TYR A 376 -10.20 -12.11 27.48
C TYR A 376 -9.94 -13.39 26.69
N SER A 377 -9.87 -14.53 27.37
CA SER A 377 -9.44 -15.78 26.74
C SER A 377 -10.16 -17.01 27.30
N TRP A 378 -10.57 -17.89 26.38
CA TRP A 378 -10.97 -19.28 26.63
C TRP A 378 -9.95 -20.30 26.08
N GLY A 379 -8.96 -19.83 25.33
CA GLY A 379 -8.02 -20.64 24.55
C GLY A 379 -6.67 -20.81 25.23
N THR A 380 -5.63 -20.97 24.42
CA THR A 380 -4.25 -21.19 24.89
C THR A 380 -3.39 -19.96 24.66
N ILE A 381 -2.66 -19.54 25.70
CA ILE A 381 -1.58 -18.55 25.61
C ILE A 381 -0.29 -19.24 26.08
N GLU A 382 0.68 -19.43 25.18
CA GLU A 382 1.94 -20.14 25.48
C GLU A 382 3.18 -19.27 25.18
N ASN A 383 4.23 -19.33 26.00
CA ASN A 383 5.52 -18.68 25.71
C ASN A 383 5.41 -17.20 25.30
N CYS A 384 4.53 -16.44 25.96
CA CYS A 384 4.34 -15.02 25.68
C CYS A 384 4.92 -14.17 26.80
N SER A 385 5.60 -13.08 26.45
CA SER A 385 6.19 -12.14 27.41
C SER A 385 5.70 -10.71 27.16
N VAL A 386 5.53 -9.92 28.22
CA VAL A 386 5.06 -8.52 28.13
C VAL A 386 5.87 -7.58 29.03
N SER A 387 6.48 -6.56 28.44
CA SER A 387 7.10 -5.42 29.15
C SER A 387 6.39 -4.10 28.81
N GLY A 388 6.54 -3.06 29.64
CA GLY A 388 5.90 -1.76 29.46
C GLY A 388 4.90 -1.41 30.57
N SER A 389 3.70 -0.96 30.18
CA SER A 389 2.64 -0.46 31.07
C SER A 389 1.27 -0.96 30.62
N VAL A 390 0.49 -1.51 31.57
CA VAL A 390 -0.88 -1.97 31.35
C VAL A 390 -1.79 -1.42 32.45
N SER A 391 -2.70 -0.51 32.08
CA SER A 391 -3.57 0.22 33.02
C SER A 391 -5.05 0.04 32.66
N GLY A 392 -5.86 -0.44 33.60
CA GLY A 392 -7.31 -0.55 33.38
C GLY A 392 -8.16 -0.43 34.62
N THR A 393 -9.48 -0.62 34.50
CA THR A 393 -10.38 -0.55 35.66
C THR A 393 -10.59 -1.92 36.33
N VAL A 394 -10.95 -2.95 35.57
CA VAL A 394 -11.42 -4.24 36.10
C VAL A 394 -10.76 -5.40 35.36
N TYR A 395 -10.27 -6.42 36.06
CA TYR A 395 -9.60 -7.58 35.46
C TYR A 395 -8.38 -7.16 34.62
N VAL A 396 -7.35 -6.66 35.31
CA VAL A 396 -6.13 -6.10 34.70
C VAL A 396 -4.97 -7.07 34.92
N GLY A 397 -4.40 -7.59 33.85
CA GLY A 397 -3.21 -8.45 33.88
C GLY A 397 -2.10 -7.95 32.97
N GLY A 398 -0.83 -8.28 33.27
CA GLY A 398 0.27 -7.99 32.35
C GLY A 398 0.16 -8.78 31.05
N VAL A 399 -0.24 -10.07 31.12
CA VAL A 399 -0.41 -10.95 29.96
C VAL A 399 -1.87 -11.01 29.51
N VAL A 400 -2.80 -11.29 30.43
CA VAL A 400 -4.24 -11.45 30.12
C VAL A 400 -5.17 -10.76 31.13
N GLY A 401 -6.23 -10.12 30.66
CA GLY A 401 -7.23 -9.52 31.57
C GLY A 401 -8.00 -10.57 32.38
N ALA A 402 -8.71 -11.46 31.68
CA ALA A 402 -9.33 -12.64 32.29
C ALA A 402 -9.19 -13.91 31.44
N GLN A 403 -8.82 -15.02 32.09
CA GLN A 403 -8.74 -16.37 31.52
C GLN A 403 -9.86 -17.22 32.12
N ILE A 404 -10.80 -17.70 31.30
CA ILE A 404 -12.05 -18.32 31.79
C ILE A 404 -12.03 -19.86 31.70
N ASP A 405 -11.25 -20.41 30.79
CA ASP A 405 -11.03 -21.84 30.50
C ASP A 405 -9.62 -21.96 29.91
N GLY A 406 -9.19 -23.13 29.41
CA GLY A 406 -7.96 -23.27 28.64
C GLY A 406 -6.68 -23.12 29.49
N SER A 407 -5.64 -22.53 28.91
CA SER A 407 -4.32 -22.46 29.57
C SER A 407 -3.54 -21.16 29.33
N ILE A 408 -2.78 -20.77 30.35
CA ILE A 408 -1.62 -19.88 30.24
C ILE A 408 -0.39 -20.70 30.65
N THR A 409 0.55 -20.88 29.73
CA THR A 409 1.70 -21.77 29.95
C THR A 409 3.01 -21.07 29.59
N GLY A 410 3.96 -21.07 30.52
CA GLY A 410 5.30 -20.49 30.31
C GLY A 410 5.34 -18.98 30.01
N CYS A 411 4.28 -18.24 30.36
CA CYS A 411 4.16 -16.82 30.06
C CYS A 411 4.71 -15.93 31.18
N SER A 412 5.13 -14.71 30.82
CA SER A 412 5.76 -13.79 31.77
C SER A 412 5.35 -12.33 31.60
N SER A 413 5.49 -11.53 32.65
CA SER A 413 5.40 -10.08 32.52
C SER A 413 6.38 -9.32 33.42
N SER A 414 7.03 -8.32 32.83
CA SER A 414 7.78 -7.25 33.50
C SER A 414 7.06 -5.90 33.42
N ALA A 415 5.88 -5.84 32.81
CA ALA A 415 5.09 -4.63 32.70
C ALA A 415 4.61 -4.13 34.07
N THR A 416 4.53 -2.82 34.24
CA THR A 416 3.84 -2.22 35.39
C THR A 416 2.34 -2.33 35.17
N VAL A 417 1.64 -3.04 36.07
CA VAL A 417 0.21 -3.32 35.98
C VAL A 417 -0.56 -2.46 36.96
N LYS A 418 -1.62 -1.80 36.49
CA LYS A 418 -2.36 -0.78 37.25
C LYS A 418 -3.86 -0.96 37.11
N GLY A 419 -4.62 -0.95 38.21
CA GLY A 419 -6.08 -0.89 38.11
C GLY A 419 -6.84 -0.85 39.43
N MET A 420 -8.17 -1.00 39.38
CA MET A 420 -9.05 -0.78 40.53
C MET A 420 -9.60 -2.09 41.12
N VAL A 421 -9.96 -3.07 40.29
CA VAL A 421 -10.56 -4.33 40.72
C VAL A 421 -9.88 -5.50 40.03
N ASP A 422 -9.44 -6.49 40.81
CA ASP A 422 -8.86 -7.76 40.37
C ASP A 422 -7.67 -7.56 39.42
N VAL A 423 -6.54 -7.17 40.04
CA VAL A 423 -5.29 -6.74 39.37
C VAL A 423 -4.17 -7.74 39.68
N GLY A 424 -3.43 -8.19 38.67
CA GLY A 424 -2.27 -9.07 38.87
C GLY A 424 -1.18 -9.01 37.81
N GLY A 425 0.04 -9.41 38.16
CA GLY A 425 1.20 -9.28 37.28
C GLY A 425 1.10 -10.07 35.95
N VAL A 426 0.50 -11.26 35.95
CA VAL A 426 0.23 -12.05 34.74
C VAL A 426 -1.25 -11.96 34.34
N ALA A 427 -2.18 -12.14 35.29
CA ALA A 427 -3.61 -12.15 35.01
C ALA A 427 -4.44 -11.31 35.99
N GLY A 428 -5.48 -10.63 35.52
CA GLY A 428 -6.44 -9.98 36.42
C GLY A 428 -7.32 -11.00 37.14
N GLN A 429 -7.98 -11.87 36.36
CA GLN A 429 -8.81 -12.96 36.86
C GLN A 429 -8.51 -14.29 36.13
N THR A 430 -8.61 -15.41 36.87
CA THR A 430 -8.61 -16.77 36.31
C THR A 430 -9.83 -17.54 36.85
N ASN A 431 -10.58 -18.23 35.98
CA ASN A 431 -11.86 -18.85 36.32
C ASN A 431 -12.03 -20.29 35.74
N SER A 432 -13.21 -20.90 35.95
CA SER A 432 -13.76 -22.12 35.32
C SER A 432 -12.77 -23.21 34.91
N SER A 433 -11.91 -23.61 35.85
CA SER A 433 -10.92 -24.69 35.68
C SER A 433 -9.82 -24.42 34.64
N ALA A 434 -9.61 -23.16 34.24
CA ALA A 434 -8.41 -22.75 33.50
C ALA A 434 -7.12 -23.15 34.24
N THR A 435 -6.00 -23.17 33.53
CA THR A 435 -4.71 -23.62 34.08
C THR A 435 -3.62 -22.55 33.88
N LEU A 436 -2.83 -22.27 34.94
CA LEU A 436 -1.66 -21.39 34.90
C LEU A 436 -0.43 -22.21 35.29
N THR A 437 0.45 -22.47 34.34
CA THR A 437 1.64 -23.32 34.53
C THR A 437 2.92 -22.59 34.14
N ALA A 438 3.96 -22.69 34.95
CA ALA A 438 5.29 -22.11 34.67
C ALA A 438 5.30 -20.58 34.42
N CYS A 439 4.29 -19.84 34.90
CA CYS A 439 4.12 -18.41 34.63
C CYS A 439 4.75 -17.53 35.72
N TYR A 440 5.24 -16.34 35.37
CA TYR A 440 5.88 -15.45 36.36
C TYR A 440 5.73 -13.95 36.11
N ALA A 441 5.75 -13.18 37.21
CA ALA A 441 5.67 -11.71 37.20
C ALA A 441 6.88 -11.07 37.89
N THR A 442 7.43 -10.02 37.28
CA THR A 442 8.53 -9.20 37.81
C THR A 442 8.16 -7.71 37.91
N GLY A 443 7.20 -7.24 37.10
CA GLY A 443 6.72 -5.86 37.11
C GLY A 443 5.81 -5.55 38.31
N ASN A 444 5.77 -4.28 38.73
CA ASN A 444 5.00 -3.84 39.90
C ASN A 444 3.49 -3.82 39.61
N VAL A 445 2.70 -4.13 40.65
CA VAL A 445 1.24 -4.13 40.62
C VAL A 445 0.72 -3.00 41.54
N THR A 446 -0.06 -2.07 41.00
CA THR A 446 -0.62 -0.93 41.75
C THR A 446 -2.15 -0.94 41.69
N LEU A 447 -2.80 -0.97 42.86
CA LEU A 447 -4.24 -0.90 42.99
C LEU A 447 -4.71 0.52 43.34
N GLU A 448 -5.37 1.20 42.41
CA GLU A 448 -6.02 2.49 42.65
C GLU A 448 -7.47 2.26 43.10
N ILE A 449 -7.68 2.28 44.42
CA ILE A 449 -8.95 1.93 45.04
C ILE A 449 -9.88 3.16 45.12
N ASP A 450 -10.82 3.25 44.17
CA ASP A 450 -12.00 4.13 44.25
C ASP A 450 -13.17 3.38 44.94
N PRO A 451 -14.02 4.03 45.76
CA PRO A 451 -14.92 3.34 46.67
C PRO A 451 -16.20 2.79 46.00
N LYS A 452 -16.09 1.63 45.34
CA LYS A 452 -17.17 0.62 45.15
C LYS A 452 -16.59 -0.77 44.85
N LYS A 453 -17.13 -1.80 45.52
CA LYS A 453 -16.90 -3.27 45.37
C LYS A 453 -15.76 -3.87 46.22
N ASN A 454 -15.75 -5.20 46.28
CA ASN A 454 -14.63 -6.00 46.75
C ASN A 454 -13.48 -5.94 45.72
N ILE A 455 -12.24 -6.05 46.19
CA ILE A 455 -11.03 -5.83 45.38
C ILE A 455 -9.98 -6.90 45.72
N ALA A 456 -9.48 -7.59 44.71
CA ALA A 456 -8.34 -8.48 44.83
C ALA A 456 -7.07 -7.91 44.16
N GLY A 457 -5.91 -8.03 44.82
CA GLY A 457 -4.61 -7.65 44.26
C GLY A 457 -3.54 -8.69 44.53
N GLY A 458 -2.88 -9.21 43.49
CA GLY A 458 -1.88 -10.25 43.63
C GLY A 458 -0.63 -10.02 42.78
N GLY A 459 0.53 -10.46 43.27
CA GLY A 459 1.77 -10.36 42.50
C GLY A 459 1.74 -11.11 41.16
N LEU A 460 0.99 -12.21 41.07
CA LEU A 460 0.77 -12.97 39.83
C LEU A 460 -0.67 -12.82 39.31
N VAL A 461 -1.69 -13.03 40.16
CA VAL A 461 -3.10 -12.97 39.76
C VAL A 461 -3.94 -12.22 40.78
N GLY A 462 -4.83 -11.33 40.33
CA GLY A 462 -5.80 -10.64 41.20
C GLY A 462 -6.75 -11.64 41.86
N MET A 463 -7.67 -12.23 41.08
CA MET A 463 -8.61 -13.24 41.55
C MET A 463 -8.40 -14.59 40.86
N ASN A 464 -8.00 -15.62 41.62
CA ASN A 464 -8.13 -17.01 41.20
C ASN A 464 -9.44 -17.63 41.67
N ALA A 465 -10.47 -17.60 40.82
CA ALA A 465 -11.83 -18.06 41.10
C ALA A 465 -12.01 -19.59 41.03
N GLY A 466 -11.01 -20.35 40.53
CA GLY A 466 -11.11 -21.82 40.46
C GLY A 466 -10.02 -22.53 39.62
N SER A 467 -9.03 -21.81 39.13
CA SER A 467 -7.99 -22.26 38.20
C SER A 467 -6.80 -22.89 38.93
N SER A 468 -6.22 -23.96 38.39
CA SER A 468 -5.01 -24.55 38.97
C SER A 468 -3.78 -23.70 38.65
N LEU A 469 -2.97 -23.40 39.67
CA LEU A 469 -1.68 -22.74 39.51
C LEU A 469 -0.56 -23.72 39.87
N LEU A 470 0.36 -23.94 38.94
CA LEU A 470 1.46 -24.90 39.05
C LEU A 470 2.80 -24.22 38.74
N ALA A 471 3.72 -24.26 39.69
CA ALA A 471 5.10 -23.79 39.52
C ALA A 471 5.17 -22.35 38.96
N CYS A 472 4.51 -21.40 39.60
CA CYS A 472 4.47 -20.00 39.17
C CYS A 472 5.05 -19.07 40.25
N TYR A 473 5.62 -17.91 39.89
CA TYR A 473 6.23 -16.99 40.87
C TYR A 473 5.97 -15.49 40.65
N ALA A 474 6.04 -14.69 41.73
CA ALA A 474 5.91 -13.22 41.67
C ALA A 474 7.05 -12.46 42.41
N THR A 475 7.58 -11.43 41.75
CA THR A 475 8.66 -10.56 42.27
C THR A 475 8.47 -9.07 41.98
N GLY A 476 7.27 -8.68 41.54
CA GLY A 476 6.83 -7.28 41.59
C GLY A 476 6.42 -6.87 43.00
N ASN A 477 6.55 -5.59 43.34
CA ASN A 477 5.87 -5.06 44.52
C ASN A 477 4.37 -4.97 44.23
N VAL A 478 3.54 -5.27 45.24
CA VAL A 478 2.09 -5.03 45.18
C VAL A 478 1.76 -3.88 46.12
N THR A 479 1.15 -2.82 45.61
CA THR A 479 0.80 -1.61 46.38
C THR A 479 -0.65 -1.21 46.14
N SER A 480 -1.21 -0.41 47.04
CA SER A 480 -2.56 0.15 46.89
C SER A 480 -2.63 1.59 47.38
N THR A 481 -3.43 2.40 46.70
CA THR A 481 -3.81 3.76 47.09
C THR A 481 -5.33 3.85 47.21
N GLY A 482 -5.85 4.83 47.98
CA GLY A 482 -7.30 4.98 48.18
C GLY A 482 -7.88 4.06 49.27
N SER A 483 -9.18 3.78 49.23
CA SER A 483 -9.90 2.99 50.26
C SER A 483 -11.26 2.51 49.76
N SER A 484 -11.61 1.24 50.02
CA SER A 484 -12.90 0.66 49.62
C SER A 484 -13.88 0.54 50.80
N THR A 485 -15.16 0.51 50.47
CA THR A 485 -16.27 0.13 51.37
C THR A 485 -16.57 -1.37 51.35
N GLY A 486 -15.92 -2.15 50.47
CA GLY A 486 -15.99 -3.60 50.39
C GLY A 486 -14.72 -4.30 50.92
N TYR A 487 -14.65 -5.62 50.77
CA TYR A 487 -13.48 -6.40 51.16
C TYR A 487 -12.27 -6.11 50.25
N VAL A 488 -11.11 -5.83 50.85
CA VAL A 488 -9.84 -5.62 50.14
C VAL A 488 -8.89 -6.75 50.49
N HIS A 489 -8.53 -7.57 49.50
CA HIS A 489 -7.68 -8.74 49.66
C HIS A 489 -6.43 -8.61 48.80
N ILE A 490 -5.31 -8.24 49.42
CA ILE A 490 -4.04 -8.03 48.74
C ILE A 490 -3.02 -9.04 49.28
N GLY A 491 -2.25 -9.66 48.38
CA GLY A 491 -1.19 -10.60 48.75
C GLY A 491 -0.03 -10.59 47.76
N GLY A 492 1.13 -11.05 48.20
CA GLY A 492 2.37 -11.07 47.39
C GLY A 492 2.33 -11.96 46.15
N PHE A 493 1.33 -12.83 46.02
CA PHE A 493 1.14 -13.77 44.91
C PHE A 493 -0.29 -13.73 44.34
N LEU A 494 -1.29 -13.81 45.21
CA LEU A 494 -2.72 -13.75 44.87
C LEU A 494 -3.47 -12.75 45.76
N GLY A 495 -4.46 -12.07 45.20
CA GLY A 495 -5.46 -11.38 46.01
C GLY A 495 -6.45 -12.37 46.61
N ASN A 496 -7.25 -13.02 45.74
CA ASN A 496 -8.21 -14.06 46.11
C ASN A 496 -7.78 -15.45 45.60
N ASN A 497 -7.97 -16.48 46.42
CA ASN A 497 -7.80 -17.88 46.02
C ASN A 497 -8.97 -18.78 46.49
N TYR A 498 -9.56 -19.52 45.55
CA TYR A 498 -10.67 -20.46 45.80
C TYR A 498 -10.31 -21.95 45.60
N THR A 499 -9.07 -22.27 45.18
CA THR A 499 -8.64 -23.65 44.84
C THR A 499 -7.21 -23.97 45.35
N THR A 500 -6.59 -25.05 44.87
CA THR A 500 -5.22 -25.44 45.23
C THR A 500 -4.19 -24.77 44.32
N VAL A 501 -3.08 -24.33 44.92
CA VAL A 501 -1.87 -23.86 44.22
C VAL A 501 -0.70 -24.77 44.60
N THR A 502 0.19 -25.05 43.66
CA THR A 502 1.27 -26.04 43.80
C THR A 502 2.61 -25.43 43.42
N ALA A 503 3.62 -25.57 44.29
CA ALA A 503 4.98 -25.04 44.07
C ALA A 503 5.01 -23.56 43.65
N CYS A 504 4.15 -22.72 44.24
CA CYS A 504 4.01 -21.32 43.87
C CYS A 504 4.73 -20.39 44.86
N TYR A 505 5.31 -19.29 44.39
CA TYR A 505 6.26 -18.48 45.18
C TYR A 505 6.07 -16.96 45.07
N TRP A 506 6.40 -16.20 46.12
CA TRP A 506 6.58 -14.74 46.03
C TRP A 506 7.79 -14.25 46.83
N LYS A 507 8.33 -13.07 46.52
CA LYS A 507 9.46 -12.49 47.28
C LYS A 507 9.15 -11.18 48.02
N ASN A 508 8.29 -10.33 47.46
CA ASN A 508 8.30 -8.89 47.73
C ASN A 508 7.57 -8.43 49.01
N ASN A 509 7.14 -7.17 49.03
CA ASN A 509 6.72 -6.34 50.17
C ASN A 509 5.48 -6.80 50.96
N HIS A 510 5.02 -8.04 50.78
CA HIS A 510 3.89 -8.63 51.51
C HIS A 510 4.33 -9.78 52.40
N GLU A 511 3.82 -9.79 53.63
CA GLU A 511 3.98 -10.90 54.57
C GLU A 511 3.17 -12.13 54.14
N GLN A 512 1.95 -11.90 53.63
CA GLN A 512 1.06 -12.96 53.15
C GLN A 512 1.07 -13.03 51.62
N GLY A 513 1.15 -14.23 51.07
CA GLY A 513 1.12 -14.45 49.63
C GLY A 513 -0.28 -14.41 49.04
N ILE A 514 -1.30 -14.73 49.84
CA ILE A 514 -2.69 -14.84 49.39
C ILE A 514 -3.54 -13.99 50.34
N GLY A 515 -4.13 -12.90 49.85
CA GLY A 515 -4.91 -11.97 50.69
C GLY A 515 -6.20 -12.59 51.27
N TYR A 516 -6.85 -13.47 50.52
CA TYR A 516 -7.98 -14.29 51.00
C TYR A 516 -7.92 -15.70 50.40
N ASN A 517 -8.00 -16.72 51.26
CA ASN A 517 -7.74 -18.10 50.90
C ASN A 517 -8.84 -19.05 51.41
N LYS A 518 -9.70 -19.55 50.52
CA LYS A 518 -10.80 -20.46 50.90
C LYS A 518 -10.37 -21.92 51.12
N LYS A 519 -9.13 -22.29 50.77
CA LYS A 519 -8.70 -23.71 50.72
C LYS A 519 -7.51 -24.06 51.62
N SER A 520 -7.01 -23.11 52.41
CA SER A 520 -5.85 -23.32 53.31
C SER A 520 -4.57 -23.78 52.59
N THR A 521 -4.47 -23.54 51.28
CA THR A 521 -3.32 -23.87 50.44
C THR A 521 -2.39 -22.67 50.32
N GLY A 522 -1.09 -22.87 50.55
CA GLY A 522 -0.09 -21.79 50.49
C GLY A 522 0.65 -21.75 49.15
N ALA A 523 0.88 -20.55 48.64
CA ALA A 523 2.18 -20.27 48.02
C ALA A 523 3.26 -20.16 49.12
N THR A 524 4.52 -19.95 48.76
CA THR A 524 5.63 -19.83 49.73
C THR A 524 6.43 -18.53 49.52
N LYS A 525 6.76 -17.83 50.61
CA LYS A 525 7.66 -16.66 50.53
C LYS A 525 9.10 -17.12 50.29
N VAL A 526 9.81 -16.48 49.37
CA VAL A 526 11.25 -16.60 49.16
C VAL A 526 11.93 -15.52 49.99
N ASP A 527 12.15 -15.82 51.27
CA ASP A 527 12.80 -14.92 52.23
C ASP A 527 14.32 -14.78 52.01
N GLY A 528 14.95 -15.79 51.41
CA GLY A 528 16.42 -15.89 51.28
C GLY A 528 17.12 -16.55 52.47
N THR A 529 16.38 -16.98 53.50
CA THR A 529 16.87 -17.72 54.67
C THR A 529 16.43 -19.17 54.61
N ASP A 530 15.16 -19.45 54.90
CA ASP A 530 14.62 -20.81 54.89
C ASP A 530 14.17 -21.22 53.48
N VAL A 531 13.78 -20.25 52.65
CA VAL A 531 13.34 -20.48 51.27
C VAL A 531 14.16 -19.59 50.33
N THR A 532 15.07 -20.23 49.60
CA THR A 532 15.90 -19.59 48.57
C THR A 532 15.39 -19.93 47.17
N TRP A 533 15.81 -19.16 46.16
CA TRP A 533 15.47 -19.49 44.76
C TRP A 533 15.98 -20.85 44.32
N GLN A 534 17.11 -21.35 44.85
CA GLN A 534 17.61 -22.70 44.58
C GLN A 534 16.60 -23.76 45.04
N LYS A 535 16.06 -23.62 46.26
CA LYS A 535 15.01 -24.52 46.79
C LYS A 535 13.72 -24.41 45.96
N ALA A 536 13.28 -23.18 45.69
CA ALA A 536 12.06 -22.92 44.92
C ALA A 536 12.14 -23.50 43.49
N VAL A 537 13.24 -23.28 42.77
CA VAL A 537 13.45 -23.82 41.42
C VAL A 537 13.50 -25.34 41.40
N ALA A 538 14.10 -25.98 42.42
CA ALA A 538 14.06 -27.44 42.55
C ALA A 538 12.62 -27.95 42.70
N THR A 539 11.84 -27.38 43.63
CA THR A 539 10.43 -27.77 43.86
C THR A 539 9.53 -27.47 42.66
N MET A 540 9.70 -26.32 42.00
CA MET A 540 9.00 -25.97 40.76
C MET A 540 9.30 -26.99 39.64
N ASN A 541 10.57 -27.32 39.41
CA ASN A 541 10.96 -28.29 38.39
C ASN A 541 10.46 -29.71 38.68
N THR A 542 10.47 -30.16 39.94
CA THR A 542 9.86 -31.45 40.32
C THR A 542 8.34 -31.43 40.08
N ALA A 543 7.66 -30.33 40.40
CA ALA A 543 6.21 -30.20 40.19
C ALA A 543 5.85 -30.17 38.68
N LEU A 544 6.65 -29.49 37.86
CA LEU A 544 6.52 -29.48 36.39
C LEU A 544 6.79 -30.86 35.78
N GLN A 545 7.85 -31.55 36.22
CA GLN A 545 8.18 -32.90 35.78
C GLN A 545 7.07 -33.90 36.13
N ASN A 546 6.53 -33.84 37.35
CA ASN A 546 5.42 -34.69 37.78
C ASN A 546 4.11 -34.43 37.01
N ALA A 547 3.96 -33.24 36.42
CA ALA A 547 2.85 -32.88 35.54
C ALA A 547 3.13 -33.16 34.04
N GLY A 548 4.30 -33.73 33.69
CA GLY A 548 4.68 -34.00 32.31
C GLY A 548 4.99 -32.74 31.48
N SER A 549 5.33 -31.62 32.13
CA SER A 549 5.55 -30.35 31.44
C SER A 549 6.91 -30.30 30.73
N GLU A 550 6.90 -29.78 29.50
CA GLU A 550 8.10 -29.47 28.70
C GLU A 550 8.89 -28.27 29.30
N TRP A 551 8.27 -27.50 30.19
CA TRP A 551 8.83 -26.27 30.77
C TRP A 551 9.74 -26.54 31.98
N ARG A 552 10.79 -25.72 32.12
CA ARG A 552 11.78 -25.82 33.22
C ARG A 552 12.32 -24.46 33.62
N TYR A 553 12.48 -24.24 34.92
CA TYR A 553 13.24 -23.10 35.46
C TYR A 553 14.74 -23.39 35.56
N GLU A 554 15.52 -22.41 35.16
CA GLU A 554 16.95 -22.26 35.43
C GLU A 554 17.19 -21.15 36.45
N LEU A 555 18.37 -21.10 37.05
CA LEU A 555 18.77 -20.05 37.99
C LEU A 555 20.17 -19.55 37.64
N ASN A 556 20.27 -18.93 36.47
CA ASN A 556 21.53 -18.43 35.90
C ASN A 556 21.86 -16.99 36.36
N GLY A 557 21.08 -16.45 37.31
CA GLY A 557 21.20 -15.10 37.84
C GLY A 557 20.39 -14.90 39.13
N ALA A 558 20.04 -13.66 39.44
CA ALA A 558 19.39 -13.29 40.71
C ALA A 558 17.92 -13.75 40.85
N LEU A 559 17.25 -14.09 39.74
CA LEU A 559 15.89 -14.61 39.65
C LEU A 559 15.85 -15.83 38.71
N PRO A 560 14.85 -16.72 38.84
CA PRO A 560 14.70 -17.84 37.92
C PRO A 560 14.29 -17.39 36.52
N THR A 561 14.92 -17.94 35.49
CA THR A 561 14.49 -17.81 34.09
C THR A 561 13.84 -19.10 33.61
N LEU A 562 12.91 -19.02 32.67
CA LEU A 562 12.20 -20.19 32.17
C LEU A 562 12.70 -20.57 30.76
N ARG A 563 12.85 -21.87 30.50
CA ARG A 563 13.03 -22.42 29.15
C ARG A 563 12.08 -23.58 28.87
N LYS A 564 11.84 -23.84 27.59
CA LYS A 564 11.30 -25.11 27.11
C LYS A 564 12.45 -26.12 26.94
N GLN A 565 12.22 -27.40 27.18
CA GLN A 565 13.23 -28.48 27.14
C GLN A 565 13.30 -29.16 25.76
#